data_AF-A0A9D8B3G9-F1
#
_entry.id   AF-A0A9D8B3G9-F1
#
_cell.length_a   1.000
_cell.length_b   1.000
_cell.length_c   1.000
_cell.angle_alpha   90.00
_cell.angle_beta   90.00
_cell.angle_gamma   90.00
#
_symmetry.space_group_name_H-M   'P 1'
#
loop_
_entity.id
_entity.type
_entity.pdbx_description
1 polymer ?
#
loop_
_entity_poly.entity_id
_entity_poly.type
_entity_poly.pdbx_seq_one_letter_code
_entity_poly.pdbx_strand_id
1 'polypeptide(L)' 'MDFEIIGEITNIQTIARGSGVRARRYLNRVYGNGAWRKMKGNALIRLHDQVYLAELHWYEAHGIGRRDIKRKRLLEK' A
#
# COMPACT_ATOMS: atom_id res chain seq x y z
N MET A 1 12.31 2.30 7.56
CA MET A 1 10.93 1.81 7.42
C MET A 1 10.30 2.13 8.75
N ASP A 2 9.45 3.16 8.78
CA ASP A 2 9.19 3.88 10.03
C ASP A 2 8.02 3.28 10.82
N PHE A 3 7.44 2.18 10.33
CA PHE A 3 6.30 1.51 10.96
C PHE A 3 6.24 0.03 10.58
N GLU A 4 5.62 -0.76 11.45
CA GLU A 4 5.30 -2.17 11.26
C GLU A 4 3.78 -2.33 11.11
N ILE A 5 3.30 -3.20 10.22
CA ILE A 5 1.87 -3.51 10.10
C ILE A 5 1.58 -4.71 11.00
N ILE A 6 0.77 -4.52 12.04
CA ILE A 6 0.54 -5.54 13.08
C ILE A 6 -0.87 -6.14 13.04
N GLY A 7 -1.59 -5.93 11.94
CA GLY A 7 -2.93 -6.47 11.74
C GLY A 7 -3.30 -6.54 10.26
N GLU A 8 -4.51 -7.02 9.98
CA GLU A 8 -5.01 -7.10 8.61
C GLU A 8 -5.25 -5.71 8.02
N ILE A 9 -5.04 -5.59 6.71
CA ILE A 9 -5.44 -4.39 5.97
C ILE A 9 -6.91 -4.52 5.61
N THR A 10 -7.74 -3.66 6.18
CA THR A 10 -9.18 -3.60 5.96
C THR A 10 -9.56 -2.42 5.06
N ASN A 11 -10.84 -2.30 4.70
CA ASN A 11 -11.36 -1.21 3.85
C ASN A 11 -10.57 -0.99 2.55
N ILE A 12 -10.14 -2.10 1.94
CA ILE A 12 -9.30 -2.07 0.75
C ILE A 12 -10.07 -1.48 -0.43
N GLN A 13 -9.51 -0.45 -1.04
CA GLN A 13 -10.07 0.23 -2.20
C GLN A 13 -9.02 0.40 -3.29
N THR A 14 -9.44 0.29 -4.55
CA THR A 14 -8.58 0.62 -5.69
C THR A 14 -8.66 2.13 -5.95
N ILE A 15 -7.52 2.82 -5.94
CA ILE A 15 -7.41 4.23 -6.36
C ILE A 15 -7.24 4.34 -7.88
N ALA A 16 -6.40 3.50 -8.47
CA ALA A 16 -6.12 3.52 -9.90
C ALA A 16 -5.74 2.12 -10.41
N ARG A 17 -5.99 1.85 -11.69
CA ARG A 17 -5.61 0.59 -12.38
C ARG A 17 -4.95 0.90 -13.72
N GLY A 18 -4.10 -0.01 -14.18
CA GLY A 18 -3.54 0.03 -15.53
C GLY A 18 -2.83 1.35 -15.84
N SER A 19 -3.22 2.01 -16.94
CA SER A 19 -2.64 3.28 -17.39
C SER A 19 -2.83 4.43 -16.39
N GLY A 20 -3.85 4.39 -15.52
CA GLY A 20 -4.06 5.38 -14.46
C GLY A 20 -3.02 5.31 -13.34
N VAL A 21 -2.25 4.21 -13.25
CA VAL A 21 -1.15 4.10 -12.29
C VAL A 21 0.06 4.87 -12.83
N ARG A 22 0.24 6.12 -12.38
CA ARG A 22 1.34 7.00 -12.81
C ARG A 22 2.74 6.36 -12.66
N ALA A 23 2.92 5.53 -11.62
CA ALA A 23 4.18 4.83 -11.37
C ALA A 23 4.37 3.54 -12.19
N ARG A 24 3.43 3.16 -13.07
CA ARG A 24 3.44 1.87 -13.80
C ARG A 24 4.77 1.59 -14.52
N ARG A 25 5.36 2.60 -15.17
CA ARG A 25 6.65 2.43 -15.88
C ARG A 25 7.78 2.05 -14.92
N TYR A 26 7.86 2.71 -13.76
CA TYR A 26 8.82 2.39 -12.71
C TYR A 26 8.57 0.99 -12.14
N LEU A 27 7.32 0.67 -11.83
CA LEU A 27 6.94 -0.62 -11.25
C LEU A 27 7.26 -1.78 -12.20
N ASN A 28 6.97 -1.62 -13.50
CA ASN A 28 7.33 -2.59 -14.53
C ASN A 28 8.85 -2.80 -14.62
N ARG A 29 9.63 -1.72 -14.48
CA ARG A 29 11.11 -1.79 -14.55
C ARG A 29 11.72 -2.50 -13.33
N VAL A 30 11.17 -2.27 -12.13
CA VAL A 30 11.76 -2.76 -10.89
C VAL A 30 11.25 -4.14 -10.51
N TYR A 31 9.95 -4.40 -10.68
CA TYR A 31 9.29 -5.62 -10.21
C TYR A 31 8.79 -6.52 -11.33
N GLY A 32 8.94 -6.09 -12.59
CA GLY A 32 8.44 -6.81 -13.76
C GLY A 32 7.06 -6.33 -14.20
N ASN A 33 6.70 -6.72 -15.43
CA ASN A 33 5.43 -6.34 -16.03
C ASN A 33 4.26 -6.93 -15.24
N GLY A 34 3.31 -6.07 -14.87
CA GLY A 34 2.13 -6.47 -14.13
C GLY A 34 0.91 -5.60 -14.42
N ALA A 35 -0.27 -6.17 -14.19
CA ALA A 35 -1.53 -5.44 -14.16
C ALA A 35 -1.61 -4.62 -12.86
N TRP A 36 -0.79 -3.57 -12.78
CA TRP A 36 -0.63 -2.77 -11.58
C TRP A 36 -1.93 -2.06 -11.19
N ARG A 37 -2.19 -2.10 -9.89
CA ARG A 37 -3.25 -1.37 -9.20
C ARG A 37 -2.61 -0.54 -8.10
N LYS A 38 -3.02 0.71 -7.99
CA LYS A 38 -2.75 1.51 -6.79
C LYS A 38 -3.90 1.30 -5.83
N MET A 39 -3.60 0.81 -4.64
CA MET A 39 -4.57 0.44 -3.62
C MET A 39 -4.41 1.34 -2.40
N LYS A 40 -5.50 1.50 -1.65
CA LYS A 40 -5.50 2.03 -0.29
C LYS A 40 -6.29 1.11 0.63
N GLY A 41 -6.06 1.22 1.93
CA GLY A 41 -6.79 0.51 2.97
C GLY A 41 -6.34 0.99 4.33
N ASN A 42 -6.99 0.50 5.38
CA ASN A 42 -6.68 0.87 6.76
C ASN A 42 -6.02 -0.33 7.45
N ALA A 43 -5.03 -0.09 8.30
CA ALA A 43 -4.44 -1.15 9.10
C ALA A 43 -3.94 -0.60 10.43
N LEU A 44 -3.88 -1.48 11.43
CA LEU A 44 -3.13 -1.21 12.65
C LEU A 44 -1.65 -1.25 12.33
N ILE A 45 -0.97 -0.15 12.67
CA ILE A 45 0.47 -0.04 12.55
C ILE A 45 1.09 0.21 13.93
N ARG A 46 2.28 -0.35 14.15
CA ARG A 46 3.15 0.02 15.25
C ARG A 46 4.12 1.08 14.76
N LEU A 47 4.08 2.24 15.40
CA LEU A 47 4.98 3.37 15.17
C LEU A 47 5.70 3.67 16.48
N HIS A 48 6.99 3.37 16.54
CA HIS A 48 7.74 3.29 17.80
C HIS A 48 7.05 2.28 18.75
N ASP A 49 6.67 2.68 19.96
CA ASP A 49 6.02 1.82 20.96
C ASP A 49 4.50 2.02 21.03
N GLN A 50 3.90 2.69 20.04
CA GLN A 50 2.48 3.00 20.02
C GLN A 50 1.80 2.40 18.80
N VAL A 51 0.58 1.90 19.02
CA VAL A 51 -0.29 1.36 17.98
C VAL A 51 -1.20 2.46 17.48
N TYR A 52 -1.39 2.54 16.16
CA TYR A 52 -2.28 3.48 15.51
C TYR A 52 -3.06 2.80 14.42
N LEU A 53 -4.31 3.23 14.20
CA LEU A 53 -5.00 2.94 12.96
C LEU A 53 -4.54 3.92 11.89
N ALA A 54 -4.08 3.42 10.74
CA ALA A 54 -3.54 4.27 9.67
C ALA A 54 -4.07 3.90 8.29
N GLU A 55 -4.24 4.92 7.44
CA GLU A 55 -4.48 4.72 6.01
C GLU A 55 -3.15 4.42 5.33
N LEU A 56 -3.08 3.26 4.66
CA LEU A 56 -1.94 2.78 3.91
C LEU A 56 -2.24 2.80 2.41
N HIS A 57 -1.27 3.21 1.59
CA HIS A 57 -1.34 3.13 0.13
C HIS A 57 -0.22 2.24 -0.38
N TRP A 58 -0.49 1.41 -1.38
CA TRP A 58 0.51 0.53 -1.98
C TRP A 58 0.21 0.28 -3.46
N TYR A 59 1.14 -0.37 -4.14
CA TYR A 59 0.92 -0.92 -5.48
C TYR A 59 0.82 -2.44 -5.41
N GLU A 60 -0.05 -3.02 -6.22
CA GLU A 60 -0.22 -4.47 -6.26
C GLU A 60 -0.46 -4.93 -7.69
N ALA A 61 0.15 -6.06 -8.06
CA ALA A 61 -0.13 -6.77 -9.30
C ALA A 61 -0.25 -8.27 -9.01
N HIS A 62 -1.11 -8.93 -9.80
CA HIS A 62 -1.26 -10.38 -9.74
C HIS A 62 0.09 -11.07 -10.00
N GLY A 63 0.43 -12.07 -9.19
CA GLY A 63 1.72 -12.79 -9.27
C GLY A 63 2.93 -12.05 -8.68
N ILE A 64 2.85 -10.74 -8.42
CA ILE A 64 3.95 -9.94 -7.84
C ILE A 64 3.69 -9.59 -6.37
N GLY A 65 2.42 -9.42 -6.00
CA GLY A 65 1.99 -9.05 -4.65
C GLY A 65 2.08 -7.54 -4.39
N ARG A 66 2.02 -7.16 -3.10
CA ARG A 66 2.02 -5.77 -2.63
C ARG A 66 3.45 -5.20 -2.60
N ARG A 67 3.62 -3.98 -3.12
CA ARG A 67 4.90 -3.25 -3.23
C ARG A 67 4.72 -1.80 -2.81
N ASP A 68 5.82 -1.18 -2.38
CA ASP A 68 5.90 0.22 -1.98
C ASP A 68 4.77 0.68 -1.05
N ILE A 69 4.51 -0.09 0.01
CA ILE A 69 3.52 0.27 1.01
C ILE A 69 3.97 1.53 1.75
N LYS A 70 3.10 2.54 1.82
CA LYS A 70 3.35 3.81 2.48
C LYS A 70 2.19 4.16 3.40
N ARG A 71 2.51 4.58 4.63
CA ARG A 71 1.58 5.27 5.51
C ARG A 71 1.22 6.63 4.90
N LYS A 72 -0.06 6.90 4.72
CA LYS A 72 -0.57 8.18 4.22
C LYS A 72 -1.12 9.07 5.30
N ARG A 73 -1.87 8.51 6.25
CA ARG A 73 -2.51 9.26 7.35
C ARG A 73 -2.60 8.37 8.58
N LEU A 74 -2.48 8.97 9.76
CA LEU A 74 -2.96 8.37 11.01
C LEU A 74 -4.44 8.73 11.13
N LEU A 75 -5.26 7.75 11.46
CA LEU A 75 -6.70 7.89 11.64
C LEU A 75 -7.04 8.01 13.12
N GLU A 76 -6.52 7.10 13.94
CA GLU A 76 -6.80 7.00 15.38
C GLU A 76 -5.56 6.49 16.13
N LYS A 77 -5.52 6.77 17.44
CA LYS A 77 -4.48 6.33 18.39
C LYS A 77 -5.06 5.31 19.36
#